data_AF-A0A7C9EQC5-F1
#
_entry.id   AF-A0A7C9EQC5-F1
#
_cell.length_a   1.000
_cell.length_b   1.000
_cell.length_c   1.000
_cell.angle_alpha   90.00
_cell.angle_beta   90.00
_cell.angle_gamma   90.00
#
_symmetry.space_group_name_H-M   'P 1'
#
loop_
_entity.id
_entity.type
_entity.pdbx_description
1 polymer ?
#
loop_
_entity_poly.entity_id
_entity_poly.type
_entity_poly.pdbx_seq_one_letter_code
_entity_poly.pdbx_strand_id
1 'polypeptide(L)'
;DESNYGNFAIKQYNLGSFMRLDSAAMRALNVMESKTDANKNFSLFGLMNRTCTAGMGKRLLHMWLKQPLLDVNEINARLDLVQAFVEDVEVRQDLRQHLKRISDIERLTRNLQRKRAGLHHVVKLYQSSIRVPYIKGALERYNGQFSALINERFLEPLGIWTDNDHLNKFIALVETSVDLDQLENGEYMISSGYDPRLLELKDEQESLECQIDSL
;
A
#
# COMPACT_ATOMS: atom_id res chain seq x y z
N ASP A 1 -16.40 21.87 -7.67
CA ASP A 1 -15.88 20.55 -8.08
C ASP A 1 -16.39 19.54 -7.05
N GLU A 2 -17.52 18.87 -7.34
CA GLU A 2 -18.25 18.05 -6.36
C GLU A 2 -17.46 16.83 -5.87
N SER A 3 -16.43 16.44 -6.62
CA SER A 3 -15.51 15.33 -6.31
C SER A 3 -14.70 15.51 -5.02
N ASN A 4 -14.74 16.70 -4.40
CA ASN A 4 -14.02 17.03 -3.17
C ASN A 4 -14.90 17.01 -1.91
N TYR A 5 -16.23 16.89 -2.02
CA TYR A 5 -17.12 16.88 -0.85
C TYR A 5 -16.89 15.63 0.01
N GLY A 6 -16.82 15.81 1.35
CA GLY A 6 -16.64 14.71 2.30
C GLY A 6 -15.26 14.04 2.31
N ASN A 7 -14.34 14.46 1.43
CA ASN A 7 -13.03 13.83 1.26
C ASN A 7 -11.90 14.49 2.07
N PHE A 8 -12.21 15.54 2.83
CA PHE A 8 -11.25 16.29 3.63
C PHE A 8 -11.65 16.28 5.10
N ALA A 9 -10.68 16.00 5.97
CA ALA A 9 -10.78 16.24 7.40
C ALA A 9 -9.82 17.37 7.77
N ILE A 10 -10.34 18.41 8.42
CA ILE A 10 -9.52 19.49 8.95
C ILE A 10 -8.93 19.02 10.28
N LYS A 11 -7.61 18.93 10.35
CA LYS A 11 -6.89 18.65 11.59
C LYS A 11 -6.11 19.89 11.99
N GLN A 12 -6.19 20.27 13.27
CA GLN A 12 -5.35 21.33 13.80
C GLN A 12 -3.90 20.86 13.80
N TYR A 13 -3.04 21.58 13.08
CA TYR A 13 -1.62 21.26 13.01
C TYR A 13 -0.87 21.99 14.12
N ASN A 14 -0.35 21.23 15.10
CA ASN A 14 0.41 21.79 16.21
C ASN A 14 1.91 21.81 15.88
N LEU A 15 2.44 23.00 15.61
CA LEU A 15 3.88 23.24 15.35
C LEU A 15 4.78 22.95 16.57
N GLY A 16 4.21 22.80 17.76
CA GLY A 16 4.93 22.42 18.98
C GLY A 16 5.06 20.90 19.16
N SER A 17 4.45 20.08 18.31
CA SER A 17 4.55 18.61 18.41
C SER A 17 5.80 18.04 17.73
N PHE A 18 6.53 18.86 16.97
CA PHE A 18 7.69 18.44 16.20
C PHE A 18 8.87 19.41 16.39
N MET A 19 10.09 18.91 16.20
CA MET A 19 11.29 19.72 16.22
C MET A 19 11.24 20.78 15.12
N ARG A 20 11.49 22.04 15.47
CA ARG A 20 11.60 23.14 14.51
C ARG A 20 13.00 23.14 13.93
N LEU A 21 13.09 23.02 12.61
CA LEU A 21 14.32 23.14 11.84
C LEU A 21 14.16 24.29 10.86
N ASP A 22 15.11 25.22 10.87
CA ASP A 22 15.16 26.26 9.86
C ASP A 22 15.74 25.70 8.54
N SER A 23 15.62 26.49 7.48
CA SER A 23 16.08 26.06 6.15
C SER A 23 17.60 25.90 6.09
N ALA A 24 18.34 26.65 6.92
CA ALA A 24 19.79 26.56 7.03
C ALA A 24 20.22 25.24 7.68
N ALA A 25 19.64 24.84 8.81
CA ALA A 25 19.92 23.56 9.46
C ALA A 25 19.53 22.37 8.58
N MET A 26 18.37 22.42 7.93
CA MET A 26 17.95 21.36 6.99
C MET A 26 18.96 21.14 5.85
N ARG A 27 19.58 22.22 5.36
CA ARG A 27 20.63 22.15 4.34
C ARG A 27 21.97 21.71 4.93
N ALA A 28 22.37 22.25 6.08
CA ALA A 28 23.63 21.91 6.72
C ALA A 28 23.71 20.42 7.10
N LEU A 29 22.58 19.84 7.50
CA LEU A 29 22.45 18.41 7.83
C LEU A 29 22.18 17.53 6.60
N ASN A 30 22.07 18.12 5.39
CA ASN A 30 21.73 17.42 4.14
C ASN A 30 20.54 16.46 4.31
N VAL A 31 19.46 16.91 4.96
CA VAL A 31 18.34 16.03 5.31
C VAL A 31 17.62 15.51 4.07
N MET A 32 17.47 16.36 3.05
CA MET A 32 16.76 16.05 1.80
C MET A 32 17.71 16.04 0.61
N GLU A 33 17.37 15.28 -0.43
CA GLU A 33 18.10 15.26 -1.70
C GLU A 33 18.12 16.66 -2.35
N SER A 34 19.29 17.10 -2.79
CA SER A 34 19.48 18.29 -3.62
C SER A 34 19.78 17.90 -5.07
N LYS A 35 19.39 18.76 -6.01
CA LYS A 35 19.71 18.56 -7.44
C LYS A 35 21.21 18.60 -7.74
N THR A 36 21.99 19.16 -6.84
CA THR A 36 23.45 19.27 -6.96
C THR A 36 24.20 18.06 -6.37
N ASP A 37 23.50 17.11 -5.77
CA ASP A 37 24.13 15.96 -5.11
C ASP A 37 24.75 15.02 -6.15
N ALA A 38 25.98 14.57 -5.89
CA ALA A 38 26.68 13.64 -6.78
C ALA A 38 25.99 12.26 -6.86
N ASN A 39 25.30 11.85 -5.78
CA ASN A 39 24.47 10.65 -5.77
C ASN A 39 23.36 10.77 -4.72
N LYS A 40 22.39 9.84 -4.74
CA LYS A 40 21.24 9.86 -3.82
C LYS A 40 21.64 9.68 -2.35
N ASN A 41 22.71 8.94 -2.06
CA ASN A 41 23.16 8.65 -0.69
C ASN A 41 23.86 9.84 -0.01
N PHE A 42 24.04 10.97 -0.70
CA PHE A 42 24.62 12.19 -0.12
C PHE A 42 23.69 12.88 0.90
N SER A 43 22.39 12.60 0.81
CA SER A 43 21.39 13.09 1.77
C SER A 43 20.99 12.00 2.76
N LEU A 44 20.58 12.41 3.96
CA LEU A 44 20.03 11.51 4.98
C LEU A 44 18.83 10.73 4.42
N PHE A 45 17.93 11.41 3.70
CA PHE A 45 16.79 10.78 3.07
C PHE A 45 17.21 9.69 2.08
N GLY A 46 18.14 9.97 1.16
CA GLY A 46 18.54 8.97 0.17
C GLY A 46 19.37 7.82 0.75
N LEU A 47 20.09 8.05 1.86
CA LEU A 47 20.74 7.01 2.64
C LEU A 47 19.71 6.09 3.33
N MET A 48 18.75 6.66 4.06
CA MET A 48 17.76 5.91 4.86
C MET A 48 16.64 5.29 4.03
N ASN A 49 16.30 5.87 2.88
CA ASN A 49 15.19 5.42 2.07
C ASN A 49 15.51 4.08 1.39
N ARG A 50 15.15 3.00 2.08
CA ARG A 50 15.15 1.60 1.61
C ARG A 50 13.75 0.98 1.73
N THR A 51 12.73 1.84 1.66
CA THR A 51 11.32 1.46 1.69
C THR A 51 10.95 0.62 0.46
N CYS A 52 10.00 -0.30 0.62
CA CYS A 52 9.71 -1.33 -0.40
C CYS A 52 8.44 -1.06 -1.21
N THR A 53 7.47 -0.36 -0.63
CA THR A 53 6.17 -0.09 -1.25
C THR A 53 6.31 0.85 -2.44
N ALA A 54 5.35 0.82 -3.36
CA ALA A 54 5.29 1.77 -4.48
C ALA A 54 4.95 3.21 -4.01
N GLY A 55 5.90 3.92 -3.40
CA GLY A 55 5.81 5.35 -3.11
C GLY A 55 5.28 5.73 -1.72
N MET A 56 4.29 5.03 -1.16
CA MET A 56 3.70 5.43 0.13
C MET A 56 4.70 5.45 1.30
N GLY A 57 5.54 4.42 1.44
CA GLY A 57 6.60 4.39 2.44
C GLY A 57 7.65 5.48 2.23
N LYS A 58 8.01 5.78 0.98
CA LYS A 58 8.92 6.88 0.63
C LYS A 58 8.35 8.23 1.10
N ARG A 59 7.06 8.47 0.86
CA ARG A 59 6.36 9.70 1.28
C ARG A 59 6.30 9.82 2.79
N LEU A 60 6.04 8.72 3.49
CA LEU A 60 6.01 8.69 4.96
C LEU A 60 7.39 9.01 5.56
N LEU A 61 8.46 8.37 5.08
CA LEU A 61 9.82 8.63 5.55
C LEU A 61 10.24 10.09 5.30
N HIS A 62 9.92 10.61 4.11
CA HIS A 62 10.16 12.01 3.78
C HIS A 62 9.45 12.97 4.75
N MET A 63 8.23 12.65 5.17
CA MET A 63 7.49 13.41 6.18
C MET A 63 8.16 13.32 7.55
N TRP A 64 8.54 12.11 8.00
CA TRP A 64 9.18 11.90 9.31
C TRP A 64 10.50 12.66 9.46
N LEU A 65 11.34 12.69 8.42
CA LEU A 65 12.60 13.45 8.47
C LEU A 65 12.40 14.97 8.56
N LYS A 66 11.28 15.48 8.04
CA LYS A 66 10.90 16.89 8.15
C LYS A 66 10.18 17.23 9.45
N GLN A 67 9.67 16.22 10.15
CA GLN A 67 8.87 16.37 11.36
C GLN A 67 9.42 15.43 12.46
N PRO A 68 10.63 15.68 12.98
CA PRO A 68 11.16 14.88 14.08
C PRO A 68 10.24 14.99 15.30
N LEU A 69 9.96 13.85 15.93
CA LEU A 69 9.10 13.79 17.11
C LEU A 69 9.75 14.47 18.32
N LEU A 70 8.92 15.02 19.21
CA LEU A 70 9.33 15.54 20.52
C LEU A 70 8.80 14.72 21.70
N ASP A 71 7.77 13.90 21.47
CA ASP A 71 7.21 13.01 22.50
C ASP A 71 8.11 11.79 22.69
N VAL A 72 8.68 11.66 23.88
CA VAL A 72 9.58 10.57 24.27
C VAL A 72 8.92 9.20 24.15
N ASN A 73 7.62 9.09 24.46
CA ASN A 73 6.92 7.81 24.39
C ASN A 73 6.78 7.34 22.93
N GLU A 74 6.43 8.25 22.02
CA GLU A 74 6.35 7.95 20.58
C GLU A 74 7.73 7.70 19.96
N ILE A 75 8.77 8.38 20.43
CA ILE A 75 10.16 8.09 20.03
C ILE A 75 10.55 6.67 20.44
N ASN A 76 10.36 6.31 21.72
CA ASN A 76 10.69 4.98 22.23
C ASN A 76 9.88 3.89 21.53
N ALA A 77 8.57 4.08 21.35
CA ALA A 77 7.75 3.13 20.60
C ALA A 77 8.26 2.91 19.17
N ARG A 78 8.71 3.95 18.46
CA ARG A 78 9.33 3.76 17.13
C ARG A 78 10.66 3.02 17.19
N LEU A 79 11.51 3.33 18.19
CA LEU A 79 12.79 2.66 18.39
C LEU A 79 12.61 1.18 18.74
N ASP A 80 11.64 0.86 19.59
CA ASP A 80 11.27 -0.50 19.98
C ASP A 80 10.79 -1.32 18.77
N LEU A 81 9.94 -0.72 17.91
CA LEU A 81 9.55 -1.35 16.65
C LEU A 81 10.75 -1.59 15.72
N VAL A 82 11.68 -0.64 15.62
CA VAL A 82 12.91 -0.83 14.84
C VAL A 82 13.74 -1.97 15.44
N GLN A 83 13.93 -2.00 16.75
CA GLN A 83 14.68 -3.03 17.45
C GLN A 83 14.09 -4.42 17.22
N ALA A 84 12.76 -4.56 17.27
CA ALA A 84 12.06 -5.81 16.97
C ALA A 84 12.45 -6.38 15.60
N PHE A 85 12.47 -5.55 14.56
CA PHE A 85 12.86 -5.97 13.20
C PHE A 85 14.38 -6.01 12.98
N VAL A 86 15.18 -5.46 13.89
CA VAL A 86 16.64 -5.63 13.89
C VAL A 86 17.02 -7.00 14.43
N GLU A 87 16.39 -7.41 15.53
CA GLU A 87 16.59 -8.69 16.20
C GLU A 87 16.03 -9.87 15.40
N ASP A 88 14.85 -9.69 14.78
CA ASP A 88 14.22 -10.72 13.96
C ASP A 88 14.42 -10.46 12.46
N VAL A 89 15.52 -11.00 11.93
CA VAL A 89 15.88 -10.85 10.51
C VAL A 89 14.91 -11.59 9.60
N GLU A 90 14.37 -12.74 10.03
CA GLU A 90 13.47 -13.55 9.21
C GLU A 90 12.15 -12.80 8.97
N VAL A 91 11.50 -12.35 10.04
CA VAL A 91 10.27 -11.56 9.96
C VAL A 91 10.50 -10.31 9.11
N ARG A 92 11.62 -9.59 9.34
CA ARG A 92 11.94 -8.40 8.54
C ARG A 92 12.07 -8.71 7.05
N GLN A 93 12.79 -9.77 6.67
CA GLN A 93 12.98 -10.09 5.25
C GLN A 93 11.67 -10.50 4.60
N ASP A 94 10.87 -11.31 5.28
CA ASP A 94 9.60 -11.77 4.76
C ASP A 94 8.60 -10.61 4.56
N LEU A 95 8.49 -9.72 5.55
CA LEU A 95 7.72 -8.49 5.42
C LEU A 95 8.15 -7.65 4.22
N ARG A 96 9.46 -7.51 3.99
CA ARG A 96 9.97 -6.77 2.83
C ARG A 96 9.56 -7.43 1.51
N GLN A 97 9.50 -8.76 1.43
CA GLN A 97 9.05 -9.45 0.23
C GLN A 97 7.59 -9.14 -0.09
N HIS A 98 6.72 -9.13 0.93
CA HIS A 98 5.31 -8.80 0.75
C HIS A 98 5.06 -7.32 0.49
N LEU A 99 5.73 -6.42 1.23
CA LEU A 99 5.59 -4.97 1.08
C LEU A 99 6.03 -4.47 -0.30
N LYS A 100 6.97 -5.13 -0.98
CA LYS A 100 7.35 -4.82 -2.38
C LYS A 100 6.19 -4.99 -3.36
N ARG A 101 5.22 -5.85 -3.05
CA ARG A 101 4.06 -6.16 -3.91
C ARG A 101 2.87 -5.25 -3.62
N ILE A 102 2.97 -4.36 -2.64
CA ILE A 102 1.93 -3.39 -2.30
C ILE A 102 2.05 -2.15 -3.19
N SER A 103 0.98 -1.87 -3.93
CA SER A 103 0.85 -0.67 -4.77
C SER A 103 0.66 0.62 -3.95
N ASP A 104 0.70 1.78 -4.59
CA ASP A 104 0.40 3.07 -3.93
C ASP A 104 -1.10 3.19 -3.61
N ILE A 105 -1.51 2.62 -2.47
CA ILE A 105 -2.93 2.52 -2.08
C ILE A 105 -3.59 3.89 -2.03
N GLU A 106 -2.92 4.90 -1.48
CA GLU A 106 -3.47 6.27 -1.40
C GLU A 106 -3.78 6.86 -2.78
N ARG A 107 -2.92 6.58 -3.78
CA ARG A 107 -3.15 7.03 -5.15
C ARG A 107 -4.27 6.24 -5.82
N LEU A 108 -4.34 4.93 -5.59
CA LEU A 108 -5.42 4.08 -6.12
C LEU A 108 -6.78 4.54 -5.55
N THR A 109 -6.91 4.65 -4.23
CA THR A 109 -8.15 5.07 -3.56
C THR A 109 -8.61 6.44 -4.02
N ARG A 110 -7.68 7.40 -4.22
CA ARG A 110 -8.03 8.72 -4.77
C ARG A 110 -8.63 8.63 -6.18
N ASN A 111 -8.15 7.72 -7.02
CA ASN A 111 -8.72 7.53 -8.36
C ASN A 111 -10.13 6.89 -8.28
N LEU A 112 -10.34 5.95 -7.35
CA LEU A 112 -11.66 5.36 -7.10
C LEU A 112 -12.65 6.42 -6.61
N GLN A 113 -12.29 7.23 -5.61
CA GLN A 113 -13.14 8.30 -5.07
C GLN A 113 -13.56 9.31 -6.15
N ARG A 114 -12.66 9.63 -7.08
CA ARG A 114 -12.94 10.53 -8.20
C ARG A 114 -13.73 9.89 -9.34
N LYS A 115 -14.15 8.62 -9.20
CA LYS A 115 -14.82 7.84 -10.25
C LYS A 115 -14.05 7.81 -11.59
N ARG A 116 -12.71 7.84 -11.51
CA ARG A 116 -11.79 7.80 -12.66
C ARG A 116 -10.97 6.50 -12.71
N ALA A 117 -11.30 5.53 -11.86
CA ALA A 117 -10.64 4.24 -11.82
C ALA A 117 -11.24 3.31 -12.88
N GLY A 118 -10.38 2.81 -13.77
CA GLY A 118 -10.70 1.64 -14.61
C GLY A 118 -10.36 0.32 -13.92
N LEU A 119 -10.68 -0.81 -14.57
CA LEU A 119 -10.54 -2.16 -14.00
C LEU A 119 -9.12 -2.50 -13.53
N HIS A 120 -8.08 -2.06 -14.25
CA HIS A 120 -6.69 -2.16 -13.83
C HIS A 120 -6.41 -1.62 -12.42
N HIS A 121 -7.04 -0.49 -12.04
CA HIS A 121 -6.85 0.08 -10.72
C HIS A 121 -7.45 -0.81 -9.63
N VAL A 122 -8.60 -1.42 -9.91
CA VAL A 122 -9.28 -2.38 -9.03
C VAL A 122 -8.43 -3.63 -8.88
N VAL A 123 -7.90 -4.17 -9.98
CA VAL A 123 -7.01 -5.34 -9.96
C VAL A 123 -5.72 -5.05 -9.18
N LYS A 124 -5.10 -3.88 -9.33
CA LYS A 124 -3.93 -3.49 -8.52
C LYS A 124 -4.23 -3.38 -7.03
N LEU A 125 -5.43 -2.89 -6.69
CA LEU A 125 -5.88 -2.83 -5.31
C LEU A 125 -6.07 -4.26 -4.78
N TYR A 126 -6.75 -5.13 -5.54
CA TYR A 126 -6.91 -6.55 -5.24
C TYR A 126 -5.57 -7.27 -5.01
N GLN A 127 -4.62 -7.12 -5.93
CA GLN A 127 -3.27 -7.69 -5.82
C GLN A 127 -2.54 -7.23 -4.54
N SER A 128 -2.81 -6.01 -4.06
CA SER A 128 -2.28 -5.52 -2.80
C SER A 128 -3.05 -6.10 -1.61
N SER A 129 -4.38 -6.18 -1.69
CA SER A 129 -5.26 -6.72 -0.65
C SER A 129 -4.96 -8.19 -0.35
N ILE A 130 -4.77 -9.04 -1.36
CA ILE A 130 -4.42 -10.45 -1.16
C ILE A 130 -3.04 -10.66 -0.51
N ARG A 131 -2.20 -9.61 -0.43
CA ARG A 131 -0.90 -9.67 0.26
C ARG A 131 -0.99 -9.31 1.73
N VAL A 132 -2.05 -8.63 2.16
CA VAL A 132 -2.26 -8.21 3.55
C VAL A 132 -2.28 -9.40 4.52
N PRO A 133 -2.96 -10.53 4.25
CA PRO A 133 -2.93 -11.70 5.13
C PRO A 133 -1.53 -12.26 5.34
N TYR A 134 -0.67 -12.24 4.32
CA TYR A 134 0.72 -12.70 4.45
C TYR A 134 1.57 -11.75 5.29
N ILE A 135 1.36 -10.44 5.17
CA ILE A 135 2.00 -9.44 6.03
C ILE A 135 1.58 -9.66 7.49
N LYS A 136 0.28 -9.91 7.72
CA LYS A 136 -0.24 -10.23 9.05
C LYS A 136 0.41 -11.51 9.61
N GLY A 137 0.43 -12.60 8.85
CA GLY A 137 1.04 -13.86 9.27
C GLY A 137 2.56 -13.76 9.50
N ALA A 138 3.27 -12.88 8.79
CA ALA A 138 4.67 -12.59 9.07
C ALA A 138 4.85 -11.85 10.41
N LEU A 139 3.98 -10.89 10.73
CA LEU A 139 4.00 -10.18 12.00
C LEU A 139 3.58 -11.08 13.18
N GLU A 140 2.62 -11.99 12.99
CA GLU A 140 2.17 -12.94 14.02
C GLU A 140 3.27 -13.93 14.45
N ARG A 141 4.24 -14.21 13.57
CA ARG A 141 5.40 -15.07 13.89
C ARG A 141 6.41 -14.40 14.83
N TYR A 142 6.38 -13.08 14.98
CA TYR A 142 7.27 -12.40 15.90
C TYR A 142 6.86 -12.70 17.35
N ASN A 143 7.77 -13.32 18.10
CA ASN A 143 7.57 -13.73 19.50
C ASN A 143 8.53 -13.04 20.49
N GLY A 144 9.19 -11.96 20.07
CA GLY A 144 10.13 -11.23 20.90
C GLY A 144 9.46 -10.30 21.92
N GLN A 145 10.31 -9.54 22.65
CA GLN A 145 9.88 -8.68 23.77
C GLN A 145 8.90 -7.56 23.37
N PHE A 146 8.88 -7.15 22.10
CA PHE A 146 8.02 -6.08 21.61
C PHE A 146 6.71 -6.58 20.97
N SER A 147 6.33 -7.84 21.20
CA SER A 147 5.17 -8.48 20.57
C SER A 147 3.85 -7.77 20.89
N ALA A 148 3.69 -7.25 22.12
CA ALA A 148 2.54 -6.45 22.50
C ALA A 148 2.42 -5.17 21.67
N LEU A 149 3.54 -4.46 21.46
CA LEU A 149 3.58 -3.23 20.67
C LEU A 149 3.31 -3.50 19.18
N ILE A 150 3.84 -4.61 18.63
CA ILE A 150 3.52 -5.03 17.26
C ILE A 150 2.03 -5.36 17.12
N ASN A 151 1.44 -6.01 18.12
CA ASN A 151 0.02 -6.31 18.12
C ASN A 151 -0.83 -5.04 18.05
N GLU A 152 -0.64 -4.12 18.99
CA GLU A 152 -1.36 -2.86 19.07
C GLU A 152 -1.18 -2.01 17.80
N ARG A 153 0.06 -1.85 17.32
CA ARG A 153 0.36 -0.94 16.21
C ARG A 153 0.01 -1.49 14.83
N PHE A 154 0.04 -2.83 14.66
CA PHE A 154 -0.12 -3.45 13.36
C PHE A 154 -1.18 -4.55 13.32
N LEU A 155 -1.09 -5.58 14.17
CA LEU A 155 -1.95 -6.76 14.03
C LEU A 155 -3.42 -6.48 14.33
N GLU A 156 -3.73 -5.65 15.32
CA GLU A 156 -5.10 -5.25 15.64
C GLU A 156 -5.75 -4.48 14.47
N PRO A 157 -5.17 -3.39 13.94
CA PRO A 157 -5.69 -2.73 12.74
C PRO A 157 -5.81 -3.66 11.52
N LEU A 158 -4.79 -4.49 11.27
CA LEU A 158 -4.81 -5.44 10.15
C LEU A 158 -5.91 -6.50 10.33
N GLY A 159 -6.18 -6.92 11.56
CA GLY A 159 -7.27 -7.83 11.90
C GLY A 159 -8.62 -7.27 11.51
N ILE A 160 -8.88 -6.00 11.83
CA ILE A 160 -10.13 -5.31 11.46
C ILE A 160 -10.25 -5.22 9.93
N TRP A 161 -9.18 -4.84 9.23
CA TRP A 161 -9.24 -4.67 7.77
C TRP A 161 -9.39 -5.98 6.99
N THR A 162 -9.00 -7.11 7.58
CA THR A 162 -9.01 -8.44 6.94
C THR A 162 -10.22 -9.29 7.34
N ASP A 163 -11.29 -8.68 7.85
CA ASP A 163 -12.54 -9.38 8.12
C ASP A 163 -13.40 -9.55 6.84
N ASN A 164 -14.54 -10.24 7.01
CA ASN A 164 -15.49 -10.55 5.94
C ASN A 164 -16.35 -9.37 5.48
N ASP A 165 -16.28 -8.22 6.16
CA ASP A 165 -17.03 -7.01 5.81
C ASP A 165 -16.13 -5.94 5.16
N HIS A 166 -14.80 -6.09 5.23
CA HIS A 166 -13.81 -5.18 4.67
C HIS A 166 -13.08 -5.78 3.46
N LEU A 167 -11.78 -6.08 3.58
CA LEU A 167 -10.95 -6.48 2.44
C LEU A 167 -11.34 -7.84 1.88
N ASN A 168 -11.79 -8.81 2.70
CA ASN A 168 -12.14 -10.13 2.16
C ASN A 168 -13.39 -10.07 1.29
N LYS A 169 -14.35 -9.20 1.63
CA LYS A 169 -15.52 -8.95 0.78
C LYS A 169 -15.12 -8.38 -0.58
N PHE A 170 -14.18 -7.44 -0.57
CA PHE A 170 -13.63 -6.86 -1.79
C PHE A 170 -12.86 -7.89 -2.62
N ILE A 171 -12.04 -8.73 -1.98
CA ILE A 171 -11.32 -9.83 -2.63
C ILE A 171 -12.30 -10.79 -3.32
N ALA A 172 -13.32 -11.27 -2.59
CA ALA A 172 -14.34 -12.17 -3.14
C ALA A 172 -15.11 -11.54 -4.31
N LEU A 173 -15.43 -10.25 -4.22
CA LEU A 173 -16.08 -9.52 -5.32
C LEU A 173 -15.21 -9.54 -6.58
N VAL A 174 -13.92 -9.24 -6.45
CA VAL A 174 -13.01 -9.19 -7.61
C VAL A 174 -12.80 -10.59 -8.19
N GLU A 175 -12.60 -11.60 -7.36
CA GLU A 175 -12.46 -13.00 -7.81
C GLU A 175 -13.70 -13.52 -8.56
N THR A 176 -14.89 -13.05 -8.20
CA THR A 176 -16.14 -13.44 -8.87
C THR A 176 -16.39 -12.64 -10.15
N SER A 177 -15.99 -11.35 -10.17
CA SER A 177 -16.37 -10.41 -11.23
C SER A 177 -15.32 -10.19 -12.31
N VAL A 178 -14.05 -10.50 -12.05
CA VAL A 178 -12.95 -10.22 -12.97
C VAL A 178 -12.37 -11.51 -13.50
N ASP A 179 -12.15 -11.57 -14.80
CA ASP A 179 -11.39 -12.66 -15.42
C ASP A 179 -9.90 -12.47 -15.07
N LEU A 180 -9.43 -13.22 -14.07
CA LEU A 180 -8.06 -13.13 -13.59
C LEU A 180 -7.07 -13.90 -14.49
N ASP A 181 -7.54 -14.81 -15.34
CA ASP A 181 -6.70 -15.60 -16.23
C ASP A 181 -6.17 -14.72 -17.38
N GLN A 182 -7.00 -13.81 -17.88
CA GLN A 182 -6.60 -12.84 -18.91
C GLN A 182 -5.58 -11.80 -18.44
N LEU A 183 -5.34 -11.69 -17.11
CA LEU A 183 -4.30 -10.79 -16.59
C LEU A 183 -2.90 -11.19 -17.05
N GLU A 184 -2.65 -12.48 -17.29
CA GLU A 184 -1.37 -12.96 -17.81
C GLU A 184 -1.10 -12.44 -19.23
N ASN A 185 -2.16 -12.22 -20.00
CA ASN A 185 -2.12 -11.63 -21.34
C ASN A 185 -2.06 -10.09 -21.32
N GLY A 186 -2.10 -9.47 -20.13
CA GLY A 186 -2.10 -8.02 -19.97
C GLY A 186 -3.47 -7.37 -20.19
N GLU A 187 -4.52 -8.18 -20.30
CA GLU A 187 -5.90 -7.72 -20.51
C GLU A 187 -6.67 -7.66 -19.19
N TYR A 188 -7.62 -6.74 -19.10
CA TYR A 188 -8.47 -6.55 -17.92
C TYR A 188 -9.92 -6.67 -18.37
N MET A 189 -10.56 -7.80 -18.03
CA MET A 189 -11.93 -8.10 -18.48
C MET A 189 -12.81 -8.53 -17.32
N ILE A 190 -14.12 -8.27 -17.45
CA ILE A 190 -15.14 -8.80 -16.54
C ILE A 190 -15.39 -10.27 -16.91
N SER A 191 -15.47 -11.14 -15.91
CA SER A 191 -15.78 -12.55 -16.13
C SER A 191 -17.13 -12.72 -16.82
N SER A 192 -17.20 -13.53 -17.88
CA SER A 192 -18.46 -13.83 -18.57
C SER A 192 -19.46 -14.54 -17.64
N GLY A 193 -18.97 -15.26 -16.64
CA GLY A 193 -19.81 -15.90 -15.62
C GLY A 193 -20.38 -14.94 -14.57
N TYR A 194 -19.99 -13.67 -14.58
CA TYR A 194 -20.48 -12.67 -13.61
C TYR A 194 -21.92 -12.21 -13.92
N ASP A 195 -22.28 -12.12 -15.20
CA ASP A 195 -23.59 -11.65 -15.64
C ASP A 195 -24.16 -12.59 -16.73
N PRO A 196 -25.42 -13.06 -16.62
CA PRO A 196 -25.99 -13.99 -17.58
C PRO A 196 -25.95 -13.49 -19.03
N ARG A 197 -26.09 -12.19 -19.25
CA ARG A 197 -26.06 -11.60 -20.60
C ARG A 197 -24.64 -11.60 -21.18
N LEU A 198 -23.61 -11.43 -20.34
CA LEU A 198 -22.22 -11.56 -20.79
C LEU A 198 -21.90 -13.00 -21.19
N LEU A 199 -22.46 -13.97 -20.48
CA LEU A 199 -22.34 -15.38 -20.84
C LEU A 199 -22.99 -15.65 -22.20
N GLU A 200 -24.23 -15.22 -22.40
CA GLU A 200 -24.94 -15.38 -23.69
C GLU A 200 -24.16 -14.75 -24.86
N LEU A 201 -23.61 -13.55 -24.69
CA LEU A 201 -22.83 -12.87 -25.72
C LEU A 201 -21.50 -13.58 -26.04
N LYS A 202 -20.86 -14.18 -25.02
CA LYS A 202 -19.63 -14.96 -25.21
C LYS A 202 -19.91 -16.25 -25.98
N ASP A 203 -20.99 -16.94 -25.64
CA ASP A 203 -21.41 -18.17 -26.33
C ASP A 203 -21.75 -17.88 -27.82
N GLU A 204 -22.41 -16.74 -28.08
CA GLU A 204 -22.70 -16.28 -29.45
C GLU A 204 -21.41 -15.97 -30.23
N GLN A 205 -20.44 -15.29 -29.60
CA GLN A 205 -19.14 -14.99 -30.20
C GLN A 205 -18.38 -16.28 -30.57
N GLU A 206 -18.25 -17.22 -29.63
CA GLU A 206 -17.55 -18.49 -29.86
C GLU A 206 -18.23 -19.32 -30.97
N SER A 207 -19.57 -19.32 -31.01
CA SER A 207 -20.32 -19.97 -32.09
C SER A 207 -20.04 -19.35 -33.47
N LEU A 208 -19.93 -18.02 -33.56
CA LEU A 208 -19.65 -17.31 -34.81
C LEU A 208 -18.20 -17.52 -35.27
N GLU A 209 -17.24 -17.51 -34.35
CA GLU A 209 -15.84 -17.80 -34.64
C GLU A 209 -15.68 -19.23 -35.20
N CYS A 210 -16.34 -20.22 -34.58
CA CYS A 210 -16.36 -21.60 -35.09
C CYS A 210 -16.96 -21.70 -36.50
N GLN A 211 -18.00 -20.91 -36.81
CA GLN A 211 -18.60 -20.89 -38.14
C GLN A 211 -17.64 -20.30 -39.18
N ILE A 212 -16.93 -19.22 -38.83
CA ILE A 212 -15.95 -18.58 -39.72
C ILE A 212 -14.78 -19.52 -40.01
N ASP A 213 -14.24 -20.19 -39.00
CA ASP A 213 -13.12 -21.13 -39.16
C ASP A 213 -13.49 -22.39 -39.96
N SER A 214 -14.79 -22.69 -40.06
CA SER A 214 -15.31 -23.82 -40.84
C SER A 214 -15.57 -23.50 -42.33
N LEU A 215 -15.42 -22.24 -42.75
CA LEU A 215 -15.58 -21.77 -44.12
C LEU A 215 -14.25 -21.74 -44.89
#